data_AF-A0A9Q0X178-F1
#
_entry.id   AF-A0A9Q0X178-F1
#
_cell.length_a   1.000
_cell.length_b   1.000
_cell.length_c   1.000
_cell.angle_alpha   90.00
_cell.angle_beta   90.00
_cell.angle_gamma   90.00
#
_symmetry.space_group_name_H-M   'P 1'
#
loop_
_entity.id
_entity.type
_entity.pdbx_description
1 polymer ?
#
loop_
_entity_poly.entity_id
_entity_poly.type
_entity_poly.pdbx_seq_one_letter_code
_entity_poly.pdbx_strand_id
1 'polypeptide(L)'
;MVDEMKSAGWDLDAAAKSIVSDVAYWREDDKCFAFESFVSRVMFDGFHLTNFCPQKESQPEKKNQQRLFVKRFSELKSAKATEFIAHKPRSTFAKFCRDKYLQLIHPQMETSFFGSSSKRSLVNSGEFPDTSFFATFAEMARPVWLLHCLAYSSEPEASIFQVCRGCRFSEVYMESVAEDAPRSSENAPEADPSVAFTVVPGFRIGKTVIRCQVYLSPLQNKVKRG
;
A
#
# COMPACT_ATOMS: atom_id res chain seq x y z
N MET A 1 12.32 -4.13 4.02
CA MET A 1 12.18 -4.90 2.76
C MET A 1 13.31 -4.59 1.81
N VAL A 2 13.48 -3.35 1.34
CA VAL A 2 14.58 -2.99 0.44
C VAL A 2 15.96 -3.33 1.05
N ASP A 3 16.16 -3.10 2.35
CA ASP A 3 17.42 -3.47 3.02
C ASP A 3 17.67 -4.99 3.08
N GLU A 4 16.61 -5.79 3.23
CA GLU A 4 16.69 -7.26 3.14
C GLU A 4 17.04 -7.69 1.71
N MET A 5 16.47 -7.03 0.70
CA MET A 5 16.79 -7.27 -0.71
C MET A 5 18.26 -6.96 -1.00
N LYS A 6 18.77 -5.82 -0.51
CA LYS A 6 20.19 -5.46 -0.61
C LYS A 6 21.09 -6.50 0.06
N SER A 7 20.74 -6.90 1.28
CA SER A 7 21.51 -7.88 2.05
C SER A 7 21.51 -9.27 1.39
N ALA A 8 20.43 -9.62 0.70
CA ALA A 8 20.31 -10.84 -0.09
C ALA A 8 20.91 -10.75 -1.51
N GLY A 9 21.55 -9.63 -1.87
CA GLY A 9 22.20 -9.45 -3.17
C GLY A 9 21.25 -9.29 -4.36
N TRP A 10 20.01 -8.82 -4.13
CA TRP A 10 19.05 -8.60 -5.20
C TRP A 10 19.40 -7.38 -6.04
N ASP A 11 19.17 -7.48 -7.34
CA ASP A 11 19.18 -6.35 -8.26
C ASP A 11 17.91 -5.50 -8.05
N LEU A 12 18.07 -4.35 -7.39
CA LEU A 12 16.98 -3.43 -7.09
C LEU A 12 16.39 -2.79 -8.35
N ASP A 13 17.16 -2.65 -9.42
CA ASP A 13 16.70 -2.06 -10.68
C ASP A 13 15.81 -3.03 -11.42
N ALA A 14 16.22 -4.30 -11.50
CA ALA A 14 15.39 -5.37 -12.02
C ALA A 14 14.11 -5.52 -11.19
N ALA A 15 14.21 -5.45 -9.85
CA ALA A 15 13.07 -5.53 -8.97
C ALA A 15 12.09 -4.36 -9.17
N ALA A 16 12.57 -3.12 -9.24
CA ALA A 16 11.73 -1.95 -9.49
C ALA A 16 11.02 -2.03 -10.86
N LYS A 17 11.74 -2.46 -11.91
CA LYS A 17 11.17 -2.69 -13.25
C LYS A 17 10.10 -3.80 -13.27
N SER A 18 10.23 -4.80 -12.41
CA SER A 18 9.23 -5.87 -12.28
C SER A 18 7.93 -5.39 -11.61
N ILE A 19 8.01 -4.35 -10.77
CA ILE A 19 6.86 -3.77 -10.08
C ILE A 19 6.10 -2.80 -10.99
N VAL A 20 6.82 -1.90 -11.64
CA VAL A 20 6.30 -0.92 -12.61
C VAL A 20 7.21 -0.90 -13.83
N SER A 21 6.70 -1.39 -14.97
CA SER A 21 7.45 -1.44 -16.22
C SER A 21 7.45 -0.08 -16.93
N ASP A 22 8.46 0.16 -17.76
CA ASP A 22 8.50 1.28 -18.71
C ASP A 22 8.41 2.68 -18.08
N VAL A 23 8.89 2.84 -16.84
CA VAL A 23 8.96 4.14 -16.16
C VAL A 23 10.36 4.72 -16.30
N ALA A 24 10.43 5.96 -16.78
CA ALA A 24 11.62 6.79 -16.65
C ALA A 24 11.55 7.52 -15.31
N TYR A 25 12.54 7.29 -14.45
CA TYR A 25 12.65 7.98 -13.17
C TYR A 25 13.45 9.28 -13.35
N TRP A 26 13.04 10.34 -12.66
CA TRP A 26 13.76 11.62 -12.59
C TRP A 26 15.12 11.47 -11.92
N ARG A 27 15.17 10.69 -10.82
CA ARG A 27 16.38 10.36 -10.09
C ARG A 27 16.52 8.85 -9.92
N GLU A 28 17.75 8.39 -9.75
CA GLU A 28 17.99 6.97 -9.48
C GLU A 28 17.34 6.50 -8.18
N ASP A 29 17.37 7.36 -7.14
CA ASP A 29 16.78 7.08 -5.83
C ASP A 29 15.26 6.93 -5.86
N ASP A 30 14.58 7.54 -6.83
CA ASP A 30 13.11 7.52 -6.95
C ASP A 30 12.54 6.12 -7.23
N LYS A 31 13.40 5.15 -7.57
CA LYS A 31 13.03 3.74 -7.65
C LYS A 31 12.44 3.23 -6.33
N CYS A 32 12.74 3.87 -5.19
CA CYS A 32 12.11 3.56 -3.90
C CYS A 32 10.57 3.63 -3.96
N PHE A 33 10.02 4.58 -4.72
CA PHE A 33 8.58 4.77 -4.86
C PHE A 33 7.89 3.61 -5.57
N ALA A 34 8.60 2.84 -6.40
CA ALA A 34 8.07 1.60 -6.94
C ALA A 34 7.80 0.58 -5.83
N PHE A 35 8.75 0.40 -4.90
CA PHE A 35 8.57 -0.51 -3.77
C PHE A 35 7.47 -0.04 -2.83
N GLU A 36 7.38 1.27 -2.56
CA GLU A 36 6.28 1.86 -1.79
C GLU A 36 4.92 1.64 -2.47
N SER A 37 4.86 1.84 -3.79
CA SER A 37 3.66 1.56 -4.60
C SER A 37 3.25 0.10 -4.51
N PHE A 38 4.21 -0.84 -4.58
CA PHE A 38 3.95 -2.27 -4.40
C PHE A 38 3.38 -2.58 -3.02
N VAL A 39 4.02 -2.09 -1.96
CA VAL A 39 3.58 -2.29 -0.58
C VAL A 39 2.18 -1.71 -0.39
N SER A 40 1.96 -0.45 -0.79
CA SER A 40 0.67 0.21 -0.70
C SER A 40 -0.42 -0.56 -1.45
N ARG A 41 -0.15 -0.98 -2.68
CA ARG A 41 -1.10 -1.78 -3.47
C ARG A 41 -1.50 -3.05 -2.75
N VAL A 42 -0.53 -3.80 -2.21
CA VAL A 42 -0.82 -5.02 -1.45
C VAL A 42 -1.61 -4.71 -0.18
N MET A 43 -1.20 -3.70 0.59
CA MET A 43 -1.82 -3.39 1.88
C MET A 43 -3.26 -2.90 1.75
N PHE A 44 -3.55 -2.10 0.72
CA PHE A 44 -4.87 -1.55 0.45
C PHE A 44 -5.75 -2.42 -0.47
N ASP A 45 -5.21 -3.52 -1.02
CA ASP A 45 -6.01 -4.45 -1.82
C ASP A 45 -7.21 -4.99 -1.01
N GLY A 46 -8.41 -4.89 -1.57
CA GLY A 46 -9.65 -5.28 -0.87
C GLY A 46 -10.16 -4.27 0.18
N PHE A 47 -9.65 -3.03 0.25
CA PHE A 47 -10.11 -2.02 1.21
C PHE A 47 -11.62 -1.70 1.09
N HIS A 48 -12.21 -1.88 -0.10
CA HIS A 48 -13.66 -1.72 -0.33
C HIS A 48 -14.49 -2.92 0.18
N LEU A 49 -13.85 -3.97 0.69
CA LEU A 49 -14.49 -5.15 1.26
C LEU A 49 -14.42 -5.10 2.78
N THR A 50 -15.52 -5.41 3.44
CA THR A 50 -15.58 -5.51 4.90
C THR A 50 -14.55 -6.55 5.40
N ASN A 51 -13.58 -6.10 6.21
CA ASN A 51 -12.44 -6.90 6.68
C ASN A 51 -11.50 -7.41 5.58
N PHE A 52 -11.39 -6.73 4.44
CA PHE A 52 -10.53 -7.13 3.31
C PHE A 52 -10.85 -8.53 2.76
N CYS A 53 -12.06 -9.04 2.97
CA CYS A 53 -12.46 -10.39 2.58
C CYS A 53 -13.79 -10.36 1.81
N PRO A 54 -13.91 -11.10 0.69
CA PRO A 54 -15.20 -11.33 0.05
C PRO A 54 -16.17 -11.98 1.05
N GLN A 55 -17.34 -11.38 1.21
CA GLN A 55 -18.35 -11.84 2.16
C GLN A 55 -19.04 -13.10 1.64
N LYS A 56 -19.27 -14.09 2.52
CA LYS A 56 -20.06 -15.30 2.21
C LYS A 56 -21.41 -15.34 2.94
N GLU A 57 -21.71 -14.35 3.78
CA GLU A 57 -22.85 -14.36 4.72
C GLU A 57 -23.67 -13.06 4.68
N SER A 58 -24.85 -13.09 5.29
CA SER A 58 -25.74 -11.94 5.46
C SER A 58 -25.06 -10.83 6.26
N GLN A 59 -24.98 -9.64 5.68
CA GLN A 59 -24.40 -8.47 6.31
C GLN A 59 -25.22 -8.07 7.55
N PRO A 60 -24.58 -7.78 8.70
CA PRO A 60 -25.28 -7.19 9.83
C PRO A 60 -25.84 -5.81 9.46
N GLU A 61 -26.83 -5.33 10.23
CA GLU A 61 -27.34 -3.96 10.05
C GLU A 61 -26.20 -2.93 10.09
N LYS A 62 -26.26 -1.92 9.22
CA LYS A 62 -25.21 -0.90 9.03
C LYS A 62 -24.75 -0.25 10.34
N LYS A 63 -25.68 0.05 11.26
CA LYS A 63 -25.36 0.63 12.58
C LYS A 63 -24.55 -0.32 13.48
N ASN A 64 -24.86 -1.62 13.43
CA ASN A 64 -24.13 -2.63 14.20
C ASN A 64 -22.72 -2.81 13.64
N GLN A 65 -22.58 -2.73 12.31
CA GLN A 65 -21.28 -2.74 11.65
C GLN A 65 -20.42 -1.53 12.04
N GLN A 66 -20.96 -0.31 12.00
CA GLN A 66 -20.23 0.89 12.41
C GLN A 66 -19.73 0.79 13.85
N ARG A 67 -20.60 0.38 14.80
CA ARG A 67 -20.21 0.17 16.20
C ARG A 67 -19.10 -0.86 16.37
N LEU A 68 -19.15 -1.94 15.59
CA LEU A 68 -18.12 -2.99 15.60
C LEU A 68 -16.75 -2.43 15.16
N PHE A 69 -16.71 -1.60 14.12
CA PHE A 69 -15.47 -0.99 13.66
C PHE A 69 -14.92 0.07 14.63
N VAL A 70 -15.78 0.87 15.26
CA VAL A 70 -15.37 1.79 16.35
C VAL A 70 -14.71 1.03 17.50
N LYS A 71 -15.29 -0.10 17.90
CA LYS A 71 -14.72 -0.96 18.95
C LYS A 71 -13.34 -1.47 18.54
N ARG A 72 -13.21 -2.03 17.33
CA ARG A 72 -11.93 -2.55 16.81
C ARG A 72 -10.85 -1.49 16.71
N PHE A 73 -11.21 -0.28 16.24
CA PHE A 73 -10.29 0.85 16.24
C PHE A 73 -9.79 1.17 17.64
N SER A 74 -10.72 1.27 18.60
CA SER A 74 -10.41 1.62 19.99
C SER A 74 -9.51 0.59 20.67
N GLU A 75 -9.68 -0.70 20.35
CA GLU A 75 -8.84 -1.78 20.90
C GLU A 75 -7.39 -1.76 20.38
N LEU A 76 -7.16 -1.34 19.12
CA LEU A 76 -5.82 -1.38 18.50
C LEU A 76 -5.08 -0.03 18.54
N LYS A 77 -5.79 1.11 18.59
CA LYS A 77 -5.20 2.47 18.42
C LYS A 77 -4.10 2.84 19.42
N SER A 78 -4.03 2.17 20.56
CA SER A 78 -3.04 2.42 21.62
C SER A 78 -2.10 1.22 21.86
N ALA A 79 -2.37 0.07 21.23
CA ALA A 79 -1.55 -1.12 21.37
C ALA A 79 -0.50 -1.20 20.26
N LYS A 80 0.67 -1.78 20.56
CA LYS A 80 1.60 -2.23 19.53
C LYS A 80 1.02 -3.41 18.77
N ALA A 81 1.32 -3.50 17.48
CA ALA A 81 0.75 -4.51 16.60
C ALA A 81 1.11 -5.93 17.04
N THR A 82 2.37 -6.19 17.37
CA THR A 82 2.86 -7.52 17.79
C THR A 82 2.28 -7.95 19.12
N GLU A 83 2.25 -7.06 20.12
CA GLU A 83 1.63 -7.30 21.44
C GLU A 83 0.13 -7.61 21.29
N PHE A 84 -0.58 -6.84 20.44
CA PHE A 84 -1.98 -7.07 20.16
C PHE A 84 -2.23 -8.44 19.50
N ILE A 85 -1.41 -8.81 18.51
CA ILE A 85 -1.50 -10.09 17.83
C ILE A 85 -1.23 -11.25 18.80
N ALA A 86 -0.22 -11.13 19.67
CA ALA A 86 0.10 -12.13 20.69
C ALA A 86 -1.07 -12.33 21.66
N HIS A 87 -1.73 -11.24 22.07
CA HIS A 87 -2.88 -11.31 22.98
C HIS A 87 -4.17 -11.80 22.29
N LYS A 88 -4.36 -11.46 21.00
CA LYS A 88 -5.55 -11.82 20.21
C LYS A 88 -5.18 -12.41 18.85
N PRO A 89 -4.60 -13.63 18.80
CA PRO A 89 -4.08 -14.24 17.57
C PRO A 89 -5.17 -14.59 16.54
N ARG A 90 -6.42 -14.72 16.98
CA ARG A 90 -7.60 -14.97 16.13
C ARG A 90 -8.41 -13.72 15.79
N SER A 91 -7.91 -12.53 16.11
CA SER A 91 -8.58 -11.27 15.78
C SER A 91 -8.65 -11.06 14.26
N THR A 92 -9.57 -10.20 13.81
CA THR A 92 -9.64 -9.81 12.39
C THR A 92 -8.40 -9.04 11.94
N PHE A 93 -7.75 -8.29 12.84
CA PHE A 93 -6.46 -7.66 12.57
C PHE A 93 -5.34 -8.69 12.38
N ALA A 94 -5.28 -9.73 13.22
CA ALA A 94 -4.30 -10.81 13.02
C ALA A 94 -4.54 -11.55 11.70
N LYS A 95 -5.80 -11.85 11.35
CA LYS A 95 -6.15 -12.40 10.04
C LYS A 95 -5.69 -11.49 8.89
N PHE A 96 -5.96 -10.19 8.98
CA PHE A 96 -5.48 -9.21 8.01
C PHE A 96 -3.96 -9.22 7.87
N CYS A 97 -3.21 -9.21 8.98
CA CYS A 97 -1.75 -9.26 8.96
C CYS A 97 -1.24 -10.54 8.29
N ARG A 98 -1.83 -11.70 8.59
CA ARG A 98 -1.48 -12.96 7.94
C ARG A 98 -1.69 -12.89 6.43
N ASP A 99 -2.90 -12.50 6.01
CA ASP A 99 -3.27 -12.48 4.60
C ASP A 99 -2.38 -11.50 3.82
N LYS A 100 -2.09 -10.31 4.39
CA LYS A 100 -1.20 -9.31 3.79
C LYS A 100 0.27 -9.72 3.79
N TYR A 101 0.76 -10.38 4.84
CA TYR A 101 2.14 -10.86 4.88
C TYR A 101 2.38 -11.89 3.76
N LEU A 102 1.46 -12.84 3.59
CA LEU A 102 1.55 -13.89 2.57
C LEU A 102 1.44 -13.35 1.14
N GLN A 103 0.72 -12.24 0.94
CA GLN A 103 0.63 -11.52 -0.34
C GLN A 103 1.88 -10.68 -0.61
N LEU A 104 2.42 -10.01 0.43
CA LEU A 104 3.53 -9.09 0.29
C LEU A 104 4.87 -9.80 0.09
N ILE A 105 5.10 -10.88 0.85
CA ILE A 105 6.35 -11.64 0.83
C ILE A 105 6.17 -12.87 -0.05
N HIS A 106 6.72 -12.82 -1.25
CA HIS A 106 6.74 -13.98 -2.16
C HIS A 106 7.65 -15.09 -1.58
N PRO A 107 7.34 -16.40 -1.76
CA PRO A 107 8.18 -17.49 -1.27
C PRO A 107 9.67 -17.38 -1.65
N GLN A 108 9.95 -16.85 -2.84
CA GLN A 108 11.33 -16.59 -3.28
C GLN A 108 12.01 -15.49 -2.46
N MET A 109 11.30 -14.39 -2.15
CA MET A 109 11.82 -13.34 -1.27
C MET A 109 12.11 -13.88 0.11
N GLU A 110 11.21 -14.72 0.64
CA GLU A 110 11.36 -15.30 1.97
C GLU A 110 12.58 -16.22 2.07
N THR A 111 12.78 -17.07 1.06
CA THR A 111 13.98 -17.92 0.95
C THR A 111 15.24 -17.08 0.85
N SER A 112 15.22 -16.00 0.06
CA SER A 112 16.36 -15.09 -0.06
C SER A 112 16.67 -14.33 1.23
N PHE A 113 15.66 -13.83 1.96
CA PHE A 113 15.87 -13.02 3.17
C PHE A 113 16.26 -13.88 4.36
N PHE A 114 15.73 -15.10 4.46
CA PHE A 114 15.79 -15.89 5.70
C PHE A 114 16.39 -17.29 5.53
N GLY A 115 16.80 -17.67 4.31
CA GLY A 115 17.35 -18.99 4.02
C GLY A 115 16.37 -20.15 4.17
N SER A 116 15.09 -19.90 4.46
CA SER A 116 14.06 -20.92 4.61
C SER A 116 12.64 -20.36 4.41
N SER A 117 11.71 -21.22 3.98
CA SER A 117 10.27 -20.92 3.89
C SER A 117 9.50 -21.24 5.19
N SER A 118 10.22 -21.43 6.30
CA SER A 118 9.65 -21.87 7.59
C SER A 118 8.69 -20.84 8.18
N LYS A 119 8.94 -19.55 7.94
CA LYS A 119 8.08 -18.46 8.41
C LYS A 119 6.73 -18.47 7.69
N ARG A 120 6.68 -18.86 6.41
CA ARG A 120 5.45 -19.00 5.64
C ARG A 120 4.56 -20.08 6.19
N SER A 121 5.13 -21.26 6.49
CA SER A 121 4.38 -22.36 7.10
C SER A 121 3.82 -21.97 8.46
N LEU A 122 4.59 -21.22 9.25
CA LEU A 122 4.14 -20.68 10.54
C LEU A 122 2.99 -19.68 10.36
N VAL A 123 3.11 -18.75 9.41
CA VAL A 123 2.06 -17.79 9.10
C VAL A 123 0.79 -18.49 8.58
N ASN A 124 0.94 -19.54 7.78
CA ASN A 124 -0.17 -20.36 7.30
C ASN A 124 -0.86 -21.16 8.42
N SER A 125 -0.14 -21.59 9.47
CA SER A 125 -0.76 -22.24 10.65
C SER A 125 -1.54 -21.25 11.53
N GLY A 126 -1.43 -19.95 11.26
CA GLY A 126 -2.07 -18.89 12.03
C GLY A 126 -1.21 -18.34 13.16
N GLU A 127 0.07 -18.73 13.21
CA GLU A 127 1.08 -18.19 14.11
C GLU A 127 1.86 -17.07 13.42
N PHE A 128 2.69 -16.35 14.19
CA PHE A 128 3.44 -15.21 13.66
C PHE A 128 4.93 -15.34 14.01
N PRO A 129 5.84 -15.08 13.07
CA PRO A 129 7.27 -15.15 13.33
C PRO A 129 7.70 -14.09 14.36
N ASP A 130 8.39 -14.51 15.42
CA ASP A 130 9.02 -13.59 16.36
C ASP A 130 10.34 -13.07 15.77
N THR A 131 10.21 -12.09 14.87
CA THR A 131 11.35 -11.50 14.14
C THR A 131 11.18 -9.99 14.01
N SER A 132 12.28 -9.25 13.98
CA SER A 132 12.29 -7.80 13.74
C SER A 132 11.55 -7.44 12.45
N PHE A 133 11.76 -8.22 11.38
CA PHE A 133 11.09 -8.03 10.11
C PHE A 133 9.56 -8.10 10.23
N PHE A 134 9.04 -9.13 10.89
CA PHE A 134 7.60 -9.26 11.09
C PHE A 134 7.06 -8.14 12.00
N ALA A 135 7.81 -7.75 13.03
CA ALA A 135 7.43 -6.65 13.90
C ALA A 135 7.29 -5.33 13.13
N THR A 136 8.26 -4.99 12.28
CA THR A 136 8.19 -3.82 11.40
C THR A 136 7.04 -3.91 10.41
N PHE A 137 6.80 -5.09 9.82
CA PHE A 137 5.64 -5.31 8.96
C PHE A 137 4.32 -5.09 9.69
N ALA A 138 4.16 -5.63 10.90
CA ALA A 138 2.93 -5.52 11.67
C ALA A 138 2.65 -4.06 12.07
N GLU A 139 3.68 -3.31 12.44
CA GLU A 139 3.55 -1.87 12.72
C GLU A 139 3.19 -1.05 11.48
N MET A 140 3.66 -1.43 10.29
CA MET A 140 3.23 -0.83 9.02
C MET A 140 1.78 -1.20 8.66
N ALA A 141 1.37 -2.44 8.94
CA ALA A 141 0.01 -2.92 8.66
C ALA A 141 -1.05 -2.26 9.56
N ARG A 142 -0.66 -1.92 10.79
CA ARG A 142 -1.52 -1.31 11.81
C ARG A 142 -2.25 -0.05 11.36
N PRO A 143 -1.60 1.03 10.86
CA PRO A 143 -2.30 2.23 10.40
C PRO A 143 -3.29 1.95 9.26
N VAL A 144 -2.98 1.01 8.37
CA VAL A 144 -3.89 0.61 7.28
C VAL A 144 -5.16 -0.02 7.84
N TRP A 145 -5.03 -0.91 8.83
CA TRP A 145 -6.19 -1.51 9.50
C TRP A 145 -7.00 -0.49 10.30
N LEU A 146 -6.34 0.44 10.99
CA LEU A 146 -7.00 1.52 11.72
C LEU A 146 -7.79 2.43 10.76
N LEU A 147 -7.21 2.78 9.62
CA LEU A 147 -7.88 3.56 8.57
C LEU A 147 -9.10 2.81 8.02
N HIS A 148 -8.98 1.50 7.81
CA HIS A 148 -10.12 0.65 7.43
C HIS A 148 -11.24 0.69 8.47
N CYS A 149 -10.90 0.62 9.76
CA CYS A 149 -11.89 0.76 10.82
C CYS A 149 -12.58 2.13 10.80
N LEU A 150 -11.82 3.20 10.57
CA LEU A 150 -12.38 4.56 10.46
C LEU A 150 -13.32 4.68 9.24
N ALA A 151 -12.91 4.16 8.08
CA ALA A 151 -13.70 4.18 6.85
C ALA A 151 -15.09 3.58 7.07
N TYR A 152 -15.16 2.37 7.62
CA TYR A 152 -16.42 1.64 7.87
C TYR A 152 -17.19 2.09 9.11
N SER A 153 -16.61 2.96 9.95
CA SER A 153 -17.31 3.59 11.06
C SER A 153 -17.97 4.91 10.69
N SER A 154 -17.61 5.48 9.53
CA SER A 154 -18.04 6.81 9.09
C SER A 154 -19.37 6.77 8.33
N GLU A 155 -20.08 7.90 8.33
CA GLU A 155 -21.28 8.13 7.51
C GLU A 155 -21.16 9.51 6.84
N PRO A 156 -20.97 9.59 5.51
CA PRO A 156 -20.85 8.49 4.56
C PRO A 156 -19.56 7.67 4.73
N GLU A 157 -19.57 6.42 4.28
CA GLU A 157 -18.41 5.54 4.29
C GLU A 157 -17.29 6.11 3.40
N ALA A 158 -16.05 6.02 3.88
CA ALA A 158 -14.90 6.45 3.09
C ALA A 158 -14.64 5.45 1.95
N SER A 159 -14.42 5.96 0.74
CA SER A 159 -14.04 5.14 -0.42
C SER A 159 -12.59 5.40 -0.80
N ILE A 160 -11.90 4.35 -1.21
CA ILE A 160 -10.53 4.41 -1.73
C ILE A 160 -10.56 4.70 -3.24
N PHE A 161 -9.58 5.45 -3.74
CA PHE A 161 -9.37 5.60 -5.18
C PHE A 161 -7.88 5.61 -5.53
N GLN A 162 -7.58 5.20 -6.77
CA GLN A 162 -6.26 5.24 -7.37
C GLN A 162 -6.39 5.79 -8.79
N VAL A 163 -5.30 6.29 -9.35
CA VAL A 163 -5.30 6.86 -10.71
C VAL A 163 -4.51 5.96 -11.64
N CYS A 164 -4.98 5.87 -12.89
CA CYS A 164 -4.33 5.05 -13.90
C CYS A 164 -3.05 5.72 -14.40
N ARG A 165 -2.10 4.89 -14.82
CA ARG A 165 -0.93 5.34 -15.58
C ARG A 165 -1.38 6.10 -16.84
N GLY A 166 -0.68 7.19 -17.15
CA GLY A 166 -0.94 8.05 -18.29
C GLY A 166 -2.05 9.09 -18.06
N CYS A 167 -2.72 9.08 -16.91
CA CYS A 167 -3.66 10.14 -16.55
C CYS A 167 -2.93 11.49 -16.41
N ARG A 168 -3.63 12.58 -16.76
CA ARG A 168 -3.15 13.93 -16.48
C ARG A 168 -3.08 14.17 -14.98
N PHE A 169 -2.02 14.82 -14.53
CA PHE A 169 -1.89 15.25 -13.15
C PHE A 169 -2.99 16.27 -12.79
N SER A 170 -3.52 16.17 -11.57
CA SER A 170 -4.51 17.11 -11.04
C SER A 170 -4.24 17.37 -9.58
N GLU A 171 -3.79 18.58 -9.24
CA GLU A 171 -3.50 19.00 -7.87
C GLU A 171 -4.71 18.94 -6.93
N VAL A 172 -5.93 18.86 -7.48
CA VAL A 172 -7.16 18.68 -6.69
C VAL A 172 -7.24 17.27 -6.10
N TYR A 173 -6.80 16.25 -6.85
CA TYR A 173 -6.95 14.84 -6.49
C TYR A 173 -5.61 14.15 -6.18
N MET A 174 -4.49 14.76 -6.55
CA MET A 174 -3.17 14.14 -6.59
C MET A 174 -2.11 15.04 -5.97
N GLU A 175 -1.12 14.42 -5.36
CA GLU A 175 0.10 15.03 -4.83
C GLU A 175 1.30 14.30 -5.45
N SER A 176 2.31 15.03 -5.93
CA SER A 176 3.51 14.40 -6.49
C SER A 176 4.50 14.08 -5.38
N VAL A 177 5.02 12.85 -5.34
CA VAL A 177 6.04 12.46 -4.34
C VAL A 177 7.44 12.95 -4.68
N ALA A 178 7.67 13.38 -5.93
CA ALA A 178 8.94 13.90 -6.41
C ALA A 178 8.83 15.41 -6.60
N GLU A 179 8.67 16.15 -5.49
CA GLU A 179 8.41 17.60 -5.49
C GLU A 179 9.54 18.42 -6.16
N ASP A 180 10.78 17.93 -6.10
CA ASP A 180 11.98 18.57 -6.67
C ASP A 180 12.26 18.22 -8.14
N ALA A 181 11.40 17.42 -8.79
CA ALA A 181 11.56 17.16 -10.22
C ALA A 181 11.42 18.49 -10.99
N PRO A 182 12.32 18.80 -11.95
CA PRO A 182 12.31 20.08 -12.64
C PRO A 182 10.98 20.28 -13.36
N ARG A 183 10.10 21.09 -12.75
CA ARG A 183 8.91 21.61 -13.42
C ARG A 183 9.44 22.41 -14.59
N SER A 184 9.05 22.02 -15.79
CA SER A 184 9.50 22.61 -17.05
C SER A 184 9.59 24.12 -16.94
N SER A 185 10.79 24.65 -17.18
CA SER A 185 11.09 26.07 -17.38
C SER A 185 10.03 26.76 -18.24
N GLU A 186 9.81 28.05 -18.00
CA GLU A 186 8.82 28.98 -18.60
C GLU A 186 8.71 29.00 -20.15
N ASN A 187 9.46 28.18 -20.88
CA ASN A 187 9.61 28.24 -22.34
C ASN A 187 9.44 26.89 -23.09
N ALA A 188 8.84 25.87 -22.49
CA ALA A 188 8.52 24.61 -23.20
C ALA A 188 7.00 24.46 -23.42
N PRO A 189 6.53 23.93 -24.58
CA PRO A 189 5.11 23.76 -24.83
C PRO A 189 4.49 22.82 -23.80
N GLU A 190 3.47 23.33 -23.12
CA GLU A 190 2.70 22.78 -22.01
C GLU A 190 2.13 21.39 -22.31
N ALA A 191 2.91 20.33 -22.09
CA ALA A 191 2.30 19.03 -21.82
C ALA A 191 2.34 18.81 -20.31
N ASP A 192 1.18 18.84 -19.67
CA ASP A 192 1.09 18.52 -18.25
C ASP A 192 1.76 17.15 -17.99
N PRO A 193 2.60 17.04 -16.95
CA PRO A 193 3.24 15.78 -16.62
C PRO A 193 2.18 14.70 -16.40
N SER A 194 2.40 13.53 -17.00
CA SER A 194 1.48 12.40 -16.89
C SER A 194 1.87 11.49 -15.73
N VAL A 195 0.88 10.93 -15.05
CA VAL A 195 1.08 10.01 -13.95
C VAL A 195 1.75 8.73 -14.44
N ALA A 196 2.92 8.39 -13.89
CA ALA A 196 3.57 7.12 -14.15
C ALA A 196 2.86 5.99 -13.38
N PHE A 197 2.67 6.17 -12.07
CA PHE A 197 1.96 5.24 -11.20
C PHE A 197 1.50 5.92 -9.90
N THR A 198 0.51 5.30 -9.23
CA THR A 198 0.08 5.70 -7.88
C THR A 198 1.02 5.07 -6.85
N VAL A 199 1.59 5.88 -5.95
CA VAL A 199 2.43 5.43 -4.83
C VAL A 199 1.55 5.06 -3.64
N VAL A 200 0.66 5.97 -3.24
CA VAL A 200 -0.29 5.77 -2.14
C VAL A 200 -1.69 6.13 -2.64
N PRO A 201 -2.72 5.28 -2.39
CA PRO A 201 -4.08 5.58 -2.79
C PRO A 201 -4.64 6.83 -2.08
N GLY A 202 -5.61 7.46 -2.72
CA GLY A 202 -6.38 8.55 -2.15
C GLY A 202 -7.69 8.05 -1.55
N PHE A 203 -8.38 8.93 -0.82
CA PHE A 203 -9.67 8.61 -0.18
C PHE A 203 -10.71 9.70 -0.42
N ARG A 204 -11.97 9.31 -0.53
CA ARG A 204 -13.12 10.23 -0.59
C ARG A 204 -14.03 9.98 0.59
N ILE A 205 -14.36 11.03 1.33
CA ILE A 205 -15.25 11.00 2.48
C ILE A 205 -16.30 12.08 2.27
N GLY A 206 -17.47 11.67 1.79
CA GLY A 206 -18.51 12.61 1.37
C GLY A 206 -18.01 13.54 0.26
N LYS A 207 -17.86 14.84 0.57
CA LYS A 207 -17.34 15.85 -0.37
C LYS A 207 -15.83 16.10 -0.22
N THR A 208 -15.21 15.55 0.82
CA THR A 208 -13.79 15.73 1.10
C THR A 208 -12.97 14.72 0.32
N VAL A 209 -11.91 15.19 -0.33
CA VAL A 209 -10.92 14.37 -1.04
C VAL A 209 -9.60 14.44 -0.28
N ILE A 210 -9.09 13.28 0.09
CA ILE A 210 -7.70 13.08 0.49
C ILE A 210 -6.97 12.63 -0.77
N ARG A 211 -5.98 13.43 -1.18
CA ARG A 211 -5.24 13.23 -2.44
C ARG A 211 -4.53 11.88 -2.44
N CYS A 212 -4.45 11.25 -3.62
CA CYS A 212 -3.52 10.15 -3.81
C CYS A 212 -2.10 10.71 -4.03
N GLN A 213 -1.09 9.94 -3.65
CA GLN A 213 0.29 10.29 -3.94
C GLN A 213 0.72 9.57 -5.22
N VAL A 214 1.31 10.32 -6.16
CA VAL A 214 1.63 9.83 -7.50
C VAL A 214 3.07 10.15 -7.88
N TYR A 215 3.68 9.25 -8.64
CA TYR A 215 4.94 9.52 -9.30
C TYR A 215 4.65 10.01 -10.72
N LEU A 216 5.28 11.11 -11.13
CA LEU A 216 5.06 11.72 -12.44
C LEU A 216 6.17 11.33 -13.40
N SER A 217 5.79 10.96 -14.62
CA SER A 217 6.75 10.67 -15.69
C SER A 217 7.40 11.96 -16.22
N PRO A 218 8.71 11.91 -16.55
CA PRO A 218 9.32 12.93 -17.40
C PRO A 218 8.58 13.03 -18.73
N LEU A 219 8.40 14.25 -19.25
CA LEU A 219 7.79 14.45 -20.57
C LEU A 219 8.46 13.53 -21.60
N GLN A 220 7.69 12.60 -22.15
CA GLN A 220 8.11 11.93 -23.37
C GLN A 220 7.90 12.93 -24.51
N ASN A 221 9.00 13.46 -25.06
CA ASN A 221 8.96 14.02 -26.41
C ASN A 221 8.42 12.91 -27.33
N LYS A 222 7.17 13.03 -27.77
CA LYS A 222 6.61 12.18 -28.81
C LYS A 222 7.45 12.42 -30.07
N VAL A 223 8.47 11.58 -30.27
CA VAL A 223 9.17 11.50 -31.55
C VAL A 223 8.11 11.07 -32.55
N LYS A 224 7.68 11.99 -33.41
CA LYS A 224 6.86 11.69 -34.58
C LYS A 224 7.64 10.65 -35.38
N ARG A 225 7.17 9.40 -35.38
CA ARG A 225 7.58 8.44 -36.41
C ARG A 225 6.99 8.96 -37.72
N GLY A 226 7.85 9.52 -38.55
CA GLY A 226 7.55 9.86 -39.94
C GLY A 226 7.41 8.62 -40.80
#